data_AF-A0A5N6AP27-F1
#
_entry.id   AF-A0A5N6AP27-F1
#
_cell.length_a   1.000
_cell.length_b   1.000
_cell.length_c   1.000
_cell.angle_alpha   90.00
_cell.angle_beta   90.00
_cell.angle_gamma   90.00
#
_symmetry.space_group_name_H-M   'P 1'
#
loop_
_entity.id
_entity.type
_entity.pdbx_description
1 polymer ?
#
loop_
_entity_poly.entity_id
_entity_poly.type
_entity_poly.pdbx_seq_one_letter_code
_entity_poly.pdbx_strand_id
1 'polypeptide(L)'
;MTVGNEITRLTGMPVLHNHLTIEPVLPFFAFGTPPFRRLVGGFRRRLVEEIAASDLPGLVFTFVRDFDDPEDERVVREFAEPFARRGGRVLHLELSADLAERLRRNEGADRLAAKPSKRDLAGSRRHLLEADAAHRLNSRGEYDGCRDYLVIDNTRLSPGEVARRTVDHFGLPREARPGA
;
A
#
# COMPACT_ATOMS: atom_id res chain seq x y z
N MET A 1 3.49 3.31 3.02
CA MET A 1 4.77 3.96 2.64
C MET A 1 5.89 3.42 3.51
N THR A 2 6.03 3.81 4.78
CA THR A 2 7.18 3.42 5.64
C THR A 2 7.41 1.90 5.76
N VAL A 3 6.38 1.10 6.04
CA VAL A 3 6.51 -0.37 6.07
C VAL A 3 6.92 -0.92 4.69
N GLY A 4 6.32 -0.39 3.62
CA GLY A 4 6.68 -0.78 2.24
C GLY A 4 8.15 -0.50 1.92
N ASN A 5 8.67 0.66 2.35
CA ASN A 5 10.08 1.00 2.16
C ASN A 5 11.01 0.05 2.94
N GLU A 6 10.65 -0.35 4.15
CA GLU A 6 11.42 -1.35 4.91
C GLU A 6 11.35 -2.74 4.27
N ILE A 7 10.23 -3.13 3.67
CA ILE A 7 10.13 -4.36 2.87
C ILE A 7 11.06 -4.24 1.66
N THR A 8 11.03 -3.13 0.92
CA THR A 8 11.95 -2.86 -0.20
C THR A 8 13.41 -3.01 0.22
N ARG A 9 13.80 -2.44 1.36
CA ARG A 9 15.17 -2.54 1.90
C ARG A 9 15.57 -3.99 2.26
N LEU A 10 14.60 -4.85 2.57
CA LEU A 10 14.86 -6.25 2.92
C LEU A 10 14.83 -7.19 1.71
N THR A 11 14.09 -6.87 0.65
CA THR A 11 13.81 -7.80 -0.46
C THR A 11 14.26 -7.32 -1.83
N GLY A 12 14.67 -6.05 -1.96
CA GLY A 12 14.94 -5.40 -3.24
C GLY A 12 13.68 -5.10 -4.09
N MET A 13 12.48 -5.44 -3.62
CA MET A 13 11.24 -5.19 -4.36
C MET A 13 10.89 -3.70 -4.33
N PRO A 14 10.68 -3.02 -5.47
CA PRO A 14 10.23 -1.64 -5.47
C PRO A 14 8.86 -1.47 -4.81
N VAL A 15 8.61 -0.28 -4.28
CA VAL A 15 7.32 0.08 -3.69
C VAL A 15 6.57 1.08 -4.57
N LEU A 16 5.35 0.72 -4.95
CA LEU A 16 4.39 1.61 -5.61
C LEU A 16 3.34 2.03 -4.57
N HIS A 17 3.58 3.16 -3.89
CA HIS A 17 2.58 3.72 -3.00
C HIS A 17 1.64 4.66 -3.74
N ASN A 18 0.37 4.70 -3.29
CA ASN A 18 -0.70 5.45 -3.93
C ASN A 18 -0.31 6.88 -4.38
N HIS A 19 0.45 7.59 -3.54
CA HIS A 19 0.80 8.99 -3.79
C HIS A 19 1.84 9.21 -4.91
N LEU A 20 2.61 8.19 -5.33
CA LEU A 20 3.51 8.33 -6.49
C LEU A 20 2.75 8.65 -7.77
N THR A 21 1.49 8.23 -7.85
CA THR A 21 0.65 8.45 -9.03
C THR A 21 -0.40 9.53 -8.81
N ILE A 22 -0.81 9.79 -7.56
CA ILE A 22 -1.83 10.80 -7.23
C ILE A 22 -1.24 12.21 -7.32
N GLU A 23 -0.10 12.46 -6.67
CA GLU A 23 0.46 13.80 -6.53
C GLU A 23 0.77 14.47 -7.88
N PRO A 24 1.32 13.76 -8.89
CA PRO A 24 1.57 14.38 -10.21
C PRO A 24 0.29 14.77 -10.98
N VAL A 25 -0.87 14.18 -10.66
CA VAL A 25 -2.12 14.39 -11.38
C VAL A 25 -2.98 15.48 -10.73
N LEU A 26 -2.86 15.66 -9.41
CA LEU A 26 -3.65 16.64 -8.65
C LEU A 26 -3.55 18.10 -9.14
N PRO A 27 -2.42 18.59 -9.70
CA PRO A 27 -2.37 19.93 -10.29
C PRO A 27 -3.29 20.14 -11.50
N PHE A 28 -3.70 19.07 -12.17
CA PHE A 28 -4.49 19.13 -13.42
C PHE A 28 -5.95 18.74 -13.21
N PHE A 29 -6.20 17.75 -12.35
CA PHE A 29 -7.54 17.19 -12.14
C PHE A 29 -7.79 16.93 -10.67
N ALA A 30 -8.94 17.42 -10.17
CA ALA A 30 -9.35 17.19 -8.81
C ALA A 30 -9.49 15.69 -8.51
N PHE A 31 -9.16 15.30 -7.28
CA PHE A 31 -9.21 13.93 -6.80
C PHE A 31 -10.58 13.29 -7.10
N GLY A 32 -10.57 12.07 -7.62
CA GLY A 32 -11.78 11.29 -7.88
C GLY A 32 -12.57 11.70 -9.13
N THR A 33 -12.21 12.77 -9.84
CA THR A 33 -12.86 13.11 -11.12
C THR A 33 -12.58 12.04 -12.19
N PRO A 34 -13.43 11.89 -13.23
CA PRO A 34 -13.19 10.93 -14.31
C PRO A 34 -11.80 11.03 -14.96
N PRO A 35 -11.25 12.21 -15.34
CA PRO A 35 -9.90 12.29 -15.88
C PRO A 35 -8.81 11.88 -14.86
N PHE A 36 -8.97 12.26 -13.58
CA PHE A 36 -8.06 11.82 -12.51
C PHE A 36 -8.01 10.28 -12.41
N ARG A 37 -9.19 9.63 -12.34
CA ARG A 37 -9.29 8.17 -12.23
C ARG A 37 -8.67 7.48 -13.45
N ARG A 38 -8.95 7.96 -14.67
CA ARG A 38 -8.37 7.40 -15.90
C ARG A 38 -6.85 7.48 -15.93
N LEU A 39 -6.27 8.64 -15.59
CA LEU A 39 -4.82 8.85 -15.63
C LEU A 39 -4.11 8.04 -14.54
N VAL A 40 -4.59 8.11 -13.30
CA VAL A 40 -3.99 7.36 -12.18
C VAL A 40 -4.08 5.86 -12.40
N GLY A 41 -5.27 5.36 -12.74
CA GLY A 41 -5.49 3.93 -12.97
C GLY A 41 -4.71 3.42 -14.18
N GLY A 42 -4.77 4.12 -15.30
CA GLY A 42 -4.06 3.73 -16.53
C GLY A 42 -2.54 3.73 -16.37
N PHE A 43 -1.97 4.69 -15.63
CA PHE A 43 -0.54 4.71 -15.34
C PHE A 43 -0.12 3.54 -14.44
N ARG A 44 -0.88 3.27 -13.35
CA ARG A 44 -0.62 2.13 -12.47
C ARG A 44 -0.67 0.80 -13.21
N ARG A 45 -1.68 0.60 -14.05
CA ARG A 45 -1.83 -0.62 -14.84
C ARG A 45 -0.60 -0.88 -15.71
N ARG A 46 -0.19 0.11 -16.51
CA ARG A 46 1.02 -0.01 -17.36
C ARG A 46 2.26 -0.29 -16.53
N LEU A 47 2.45 0.42 -15.42
CA LEU A 47 3.62 0.21 -14.56
C LEU A 47 3.65 -1.20 -13.96
N VAL A 48 2.50 -1.70 -13.49
CA VAL A 48 2.34 -3.06 -12.96
C VAL A 48 2.64 -4.11 -14.04
N GLU A 49 2.11 -3.93 -15.25
CA GLU A 49 2.33 -4.84 -16.39
C GLU A 49 3.82 -4.92 -16.77
N GLU A 50 4.50 -3.77 -16.88
CA GLU A 50 5.93 -3.69 -17.18
C GLU A 50 6.79 -4.33 -16.09
N ILE A 51 6.50 -4.06 -14.81
CA ILE A 51 7.24 -4.65 -13.69
C ILE A 51 7.02 -6.18 -13.67
N ALA A 52 5.79 -6.64 -13.86
CA ALA A 52 5.50 -8.08 -13.90
C ALA A 52 6.19 -8.81 -15.06
N ALA A 53 6.53 -8.10 -16.14
CA ALA A 53 7.26 -8.65 -17.29
C ALA A 53 8.79 -8.50 -17.19
N SER A 54 9.30 -7.88 -16.13
CA SER A 54 10.73 -7.61 -15.93
C SER A 54 11.43 -8.66 -15.05
N ASP A 55 12.75 -8.54 -14.91
CA ASP A 55 13.56 -9.34 -13.99
C ASP A 55 13.56 -8.82 -12.54
N LEU A 56 12.70 -7.84 -12.21
CA LEU A 56 12.57 -7.34 -10.84
C LEU A 56 12.04 -8.45 -9.91
N PRO A 57 12.46 -8.48 -8.64
CA PRO A 57 12.09 -9.55 -7.71
C PRO A 57 10.60 -9.54 -7.33
N GLY A 58 9.86 -8.48 -7.64
CA GLY A 58 8.45 -8.33 -7.35
C GLY A 58 8.02 -6.86 -7.24
N LEU A 59 6.86 -6.62 -6.64
CA LEU A 59 6.32 -5.28 -6.41
C LEU A 59 5.58 -5.21 -5.08
N VAL A 60 5.92 -4.22 -4.25
CA VAL A 60 5.12 -3.85 -3.09
C VAL A 60 4.14 -2.76 -3.49
N PHE A 61 2.87 -3.10 -3.69
CA PHE A 61 1.82 -2.11 -3.93
C PHE A 61 1.11 -1.76 -2.63
N THR A 62 0.91 -0.47 -2.34
CA THR A 62 0.15 -0.03 -1.16
C THR A 62 -1.06 0.80 -1.54
N PHE A 63 -2.21 0.39 -1.03
CA PHE A 63 -3.47 1.10 -1.19
C PHE A 63 -4.32 1.03 0.08
N VAL A 64 -5.33 1.89 0.18
CA VAL A 64 -6.35 1.82 1.23
C VAL A 64 -7.53 1.09 0.61
N ARG A 65 -8.00 0.03 1.28
CA ARG A 65 -9.12 -0.80 0.85
C ARG A 65 -10.34 -0.50 1.71
N ASP A 66 -11.48 -0.27 1.09
CA ASP A 66 -12.78 -0.50 1.70
C ASP A 66 -13.23 -1.94 1.42
N PHE A 67 -13.37 -2.74 2.47
CA PHE A 67 -13.77 -4.15 2.32
C PHE A 67 -15.26 -4.32 2.00
N ASP A 68 -16.07 -3.25 2.12
CA ASP A 68 -17.47 -3.26 1.70
C ASP A 68 -17.65 -2.81 0.23
N ASP A 69 -16.58 -2.32 -0.42
CA ASP A 69 -16.61 -1.91 -1.83
C ASP A 69 -16.09 -3.04 -2.76
N PRO A 70 -16.95 -3.66 -3.59
CA PRO A 70 -16.52 -4.69 -4.55
C PRO A 70 -15.58 -4.15 -5.64
N GLU A 71 -15.59 -2.84 -5.91
CA GLU A 71 -14.67 -2.23 -6.88
C GLU A 71 -13.22 -2.28 -6.38
N ASP A 72 -13.00 -2.09 -5.07
CA ASP A 72 -11.67 -2.19 -4.48
C ASP A 72 -11.11 -3.61 -4.59
N GLU A 73 -11.95 -4.62 -4.40
CA GLU A 73 -11.56 -6.02 -4.64
C GLU A 73 -11.21 -6.26 -6.12
N ARG A 74 -11.99 -5.69 -7.05
CA ARG A 74 -11.72 -5.76 -8.48
C ARG A 74 -10.37 -5.14 -8.83
N VAL A 75 -10.06 -3.97 -8.26
CA VAL A 75 -8.78 -3.27 -8.47
C VAL A 75 -7.59 -4.10 -7.96
N VAL A 76 -7.72 -4.73 -6.79
CA VAL A 76 -6.68 -5.63 -6.27
C VAL A 76 -6.41 -6.78 -7.23
N ARG A 77 -7.46 -7.45 -7.71
CA ARG A 77 -7.33 -8.54 -8.68
C ARG A 77 -6.70 -8.06 -9.98
N GLU A 78 -7.11 -6.90 -10.49
CA GLU A 78 -6.59 -6.31 -11.72
C GLU A 78 -5.07 -6.07 -11.65
N PHE A 79 -4.55 -5.57 -10.52
CA PHE A 79 -3.12 -5.35 -10.35
C PHE A 79 -2.34 -6.63 -10.01
N ALA A 80 -2.98 -7.62 -9.41
CA ALA A 80 -2.37 -8.91 -9.10
C ALA A 80 -2.23 -9.81 -10.34
N GLU A 81 -3.19 -9.73 -11.26
CA GLU A 81 -3.31 -10.63 -12.40
C GLU A 81 -2.07 -10.71 -13.30
N PRO A 82 -1.38 -9.60 -13.67
CA PRO A 82 -0.16 -9.67 -14.48
C PRO A 82 0.95 -10.53 -13.89
N PHE A 83 1.08 -10.54 -12.55
CA PHE A 83 2.03 -11.38 -11.83
C PHE A 83 1.53 -12.84 -11.77
N ALA A 84 0.27 -13.05 -11.42
CA ALA A 84 -0.32 -14.39 -11.30
C ALA A 84 -0.22 -15.18 -12.62
N ARG A 85 -0.51 -14.55 -13.77
CA ARG A 85 -0.39 -15.18 -15.10
C ARG A 85 1.04 -15.60 -15.44
N ARG A 86 2.05 -15.05 -14.76
CA ARG A 86 3.48 -15.37 -14.94
C ARG A 86 4.02 -16.29 -13.84
N GLY A 87 3.13 -16.90 -13.04
CA GLY A 87 3.52 -17.80 -11.94
C GLY A 87 3.96 -17.07 -10.67
N GLY A 88 3.79 -15.75 -10.60
CA GLY A 88 4.07 -14.97 -9.40
C GLY A 88 3.08 -15.26 -8.27
N ARG A 89 3.54 -15.10 -7.02
CA ARG A 89 2.70 -15.19 -5.82
C ARG A 89 2.03 -13.85 -5.55
N VAL A 90 0.76 -13.88 -5.19
CA VAL A 90 0.00 -12.70 -4.76
C VAL A 90 -0.21 -12.81 -3.26
N LEU A 91 0.33 -11.85 -2.51
CA LEU A 91 0.38 -11.88 -1.04
C LEU A 91 -0.23 -10.61 -0.47
N HIS A 92 -1.01 -10.74 0.59
CA HIS A 92 -1.76 -9.64 1.17
C HIS A 92 -1.28 -9.34 2.58
N LEU A 93 -0.73 -8.14 2.78
CA LEU A 93 -0.42 -7.60 4.10
C LEU A 93 -1.46 -6.55 4.48
N GLU A 94 -2.31 -6.86 5.45
CA GLU A 94 -3.21 -5.90 6.08
C GLU A 94 -2.53 -5.27 7.30
N LEU A 95 -2.54 -3.94 7.35
CA LEU A 95 -2.02 -3.18 8.48
C LEU A 95 -3.16 -2.44 9.17
N SER A 96 -3.35 -2.74 10.46
CA SER A 96 -4.24 -1.99 11.33
C SER A 96 -3.45 -1.17 12.34
N ALA A 97 -4.05 -0.09 12.83
CA ALA A 97 -3.57 0.68 13.96
C ALA A 97 -4.74 1.41 14.59
N ASP A 98 -4.65 1.69 15.89
CA ASP A 98 -5.65 2.50 16.56
C ASP A 98 -5.77 3.90 15.92
N LEU A 99 -6.95 4.50 16.08
CA LEU A 99 -7.25 5.80 15.47
C LEU A 99 -6.33 6.91 15.99
N ALA A 100 -5.99 6.88 17.29
CA ALA A 100 -5.13 7.89 17.92
C ALA A 100 -3.73 7.91 17.31
N GLU A 101 -3.15 6.73 17.11
CA GLU A 101 -1.84 6.52 16.50
C GLU A 101 -1.86 6.86 15.02
N ARG A 102 -2.94 6.51 14.29
CA ARG A 102 -3.12 6.93 12.89
C ARG A 102 -3.15 8.46 12.75
N LEU A 103 -3.86 9.15 13.65
CA LEU A 103 -3.90 10.61 13.69
C LEU A 103 -2.52 11.19 13.99
N ARG A 104 -1.82 10.68 15.01
CA ARG A 104 -0.47 11.11 15.38
C ARG A 104 0.52 10.95 14.22
N ARG A 105 0.51 9.80 13.53
CA ARG A 105 1.36 9.52 12.37
C ARG A 105 1.01 10.36 11.14
N ASN A 106 -0.23 10.84 11.05
CA ASN A 106 -0.67 11.63 9.90
C ASN A 106 -0.06 13.04 9.88
N GLU A 107 0.47 13.50 11.01
CA GLU A 107 1.13 14.81 11.18
C GLU A 107 2.67 14.74 11.03
N GLY A 108 3.25 13.55 10.90
CA GLY A 108 4.71 13.36 10.86
C GLY A 108 5.39 13.98 9.62
N ALA A 109 6.60 14.52 9.80
CA ALA A 109 7.36 15.20 8.75
C ALA A 109 7.55 14.35 7.47
N ASP A 110 7.88 13.06 7.61
CA ASP A 110 8.06 12.14 6.49
C ASP A 110 6.78 11.98 5.64
N ARG A 111 5.61 12.07 6.28
CA ARG A 111 4.30 12.01 5.63
C ARG A 111 4.08 13.24 4.75
N LEU A 112 4.44 14.42 5.26
CA LEU A 112 4.23 15.71 4.59
C LEU A 112 5.21 15.93 3.44
N ALA A 113 6.42 15.38 3.53
CA ALA A 113 7.39 15.37 2.45
C ALA A 113 6.93 14.49 1.27
N ALA A 114 6.47 13.28 1.56
CA ALA A 114 6.06 12.31 0.55
C ALA A 114 4.65 12.58 -0.06
N LYS A 115 3.86 13.46 0.54
CA LYS A 115 2.48 13.76 0.14
C LYS A 115 2.19 15.26 0.23
N PRO A 116 2.60 16.07 -0.76
CA PRO A 116 2.33 17.51 -0.76
C PRO A 116 0.86 17.86 -0.54
N SER A 117 -0.07 17.08 -1.11
CA SER A 117 -1.52 17.23 -0.89
C SER A 117 -2.00 17.09 0.56
N LYS A 118 -1.18 16.52 1.45
CA LYS A 118 -1.51 16.28 2.86
C LYS A 118 -0.96 17.36 3.80
N ARG A 119 -0.40 18.45 3.26
CA ARG A 119 0.09 19.59 4.05
C ARG A 119 -1.01 20.38 4.75
N ASP A 120 -2.26 20.33 4.26
CA ASP A 120 -3.42 20.73 5.03
C ASP A 120 -3.71 19.69 6.12
N LEU A 121 -3.12 19.91 7.30
CA LEU A 121 -3.26 19.01 8.44
C LEU A 121 -4.72 18.90 8.90
N ALA A 122 -5.46 20.00 8.89
CA ALA A 122 -6.86 20.03 9.33
C ALA A 122 -7.74 19.25 8.36
N GLY A 123 -7.60 19.48 7.05
CA GLY A 123 -8.29 18.72 6.01
C GLY A 123 -7.89 17.25 6.01
N SER A 124 -6.60 16.94 6.19
CA SER A 124 -6.15 15.55 6.26
C SER A 124 -6.65 14.81 7.50
N ARG A 125 -6.76 15.49 8.65
CA ARG A 125 -7.35 14.94 9.87
C ARG A 125 -8.83 14.64 9.69
N ARG A 126 -9.59 15.61 9.17
CA ARG A 126 -11.02 15.46 8.89
C ARG A 126 -11.28 14.29 7.96
N HIS A 127 -10.56 14.21 6.85
CA HIS A 127 -10.69 13.12 5.89
C HIS A 127 -10.37 11.75 6.49
N LEU A 128 -9.40 11.66 7.41
CA LEU A 128 -9.08 10.40 8.09
C LEU A 128 -10.24 9.95 8.97
N LEU A 129 -10.85 10.86 9.74
CA LEU A 129 -11.99 10.56 10.60
C LEU A 129 -13.25 10.19 9.80
N GLU A 130 -13.53 10.93 8.73
CA GLU A 130 -14.64 10.63 7.82
C GLU A 130 -14.49 9.24 7.19
N ALA A 131 -13.29 8.92 6.68
CA ALA A 131 -13.03 7.62 6.09
C ALA A 131 -13.11 6.47 7.12
N ASP A 132 -12.65 6.70 8.35
CA ASP A 132 -12.73 5.72 9.44
C ASP A 132 -14.18 5.41 9.84
N ALA A 133 -15.06 6.42 9.79
CA ALA A 133 -16.48 6.26 10.11
C ALA A 133 -17.30 5.68 8.95
N ALA A 134 -16.92 5.97 7.70
CA ALA A 134 -17.72 5.65 6.52
C ALA A 134 -17.37 4.30 5.87
N HIS A 135 -16.17 3.76 6.11
CA HIS A 135 -15.65 2.59 5.39
C HIS A 135 -15.19 1.47 6.31
N ARG A 136 -15.29 0.22 5.84
CA ARG A 136 -14.74 -0.93 6.54
C ARG A 136 -13.29 -1.13 6.10
N LEU A 137 -12.36 -0.51 6.83
CA LEU A 137 -10.94 -0.51 6.49
C LEU A 137 -10.14 -1.74 6.99
N ASN A 138 -10.81 -2.68 7.65
CA ASN A 138 -10.20 -3.90 8.18
C ASN A 138 -11.06 -5.13 7.88
N SER A 139 -10.40 -6.25 7.60
CA SER A 139 -11.06 -7.53 7.26
C SER A 139 -11.82 -8.16 8.43
N ARG A 140 -11.49 -7.79 9.68
CA ARG A 140 -12.13 -8.33 10.90
C ARG A 140 -12.07 -9.87 11.02
N GLY A 141 -10.96 -10.47 10.57
CA GLY A 141 -10.70 -11.91 10.72
C GLY A 141 -11.19 -12.78 9.56
N GLU A 142 -11.74 -12.18 8.49
CA GLU A 142 -12.21 -12.91 7.29
C GLU A 142 -11.13 -13.79 6.63
N TYR A 143 -9.86 -13.49 6.87
CA TYR A 143 -8.72 -14.20 6.27
C TYR A 143 -7.86 -14.94 7.31
N ASP A 144 -8.41 -15.20 8.50
CA ASP A 144 -7.69 -15.94 9.54
C ASP A 144 -7.33 -17.35 9.05
N GLY A 145 -6.05 -17.70 9.16
CA GLY A 145 -5.51 -18.98 8.67
C GLY A 145 -5.17 -19.03 7.18
N CYS A 146 -5.47 -17.99 6.39
CA CYS A 146 -5.02 -17.90 5.00
C CYS A 146 -3.51 -17.67 4.93
N ARG A 147 -2.76 -18.59 4.29
CA ARG A 147 -1.28 -18.50 4.22
C ARG A 147 -0.78 -17.29 3.43
N ASP A 148 -1.51 -16.89 2.39
CA ASP A 148 -1.17 -15.74 1.55
C ASP A 148 -1.73 -14.42 2.09
N TYR A 149 -2.25 -14.41 3.32
CA TYR A 149 -2.76 -13.24 4.02
C TYR A 149 -2.10 -13.09 5.39
N LEU A 150 -1.75 -11.86 5.75
CA LEU A 150 -1.19 -11.54 7.06
C LEU A 150 -1.79 -10.23 7.56
N VAL A 151 -2.40 -10.28 8.73
CA VAL A 151 -2.90 -9.09 9.44
C VAL A 151 -1.91 -8.73 10.54
N ILE A 152 -1.47 -7.48 10.59
CA ILE A 152 -0.62 -6.96 11.67
C ILE A 152 -1.23 -5.68 12.22
N ASP A 153 -1.58 -5.70 13.51
CA ASP A 153 -1.73 -4.48 14.30
C ASP A 153 -0.35 -3.88 14.55
N ASN A 154 -0.09 -2.76 13.88
CA ASN A 154 1.17 -2.04 13.98
C ASN A 154 1.08 -0.77 14.85
N THR A 155 0.08 -0.66 15.72
CA THR A 155 -0.09 0.47 16.65
C THR A 155 1.21 0.75 17.43
N ARG A 156 1.87 -0.29 17.92
CA ARG A 156 3.08 -0.20 18.75
C ARG A 156 4.32 -0.82 18.12
N LEU A 157 4.29 -1.10 16.83
CA LEU A 157 5.40 -1.73 16.11
C LEU A 157 6.11 -0.71 15.22
N SER A 158 7.43 -0.78 15.19
CA SER A 158 8.21 -0.02 14.21
C SER A 158 8.00 -0.57 12.79
N PRO A 159 8.16 0.26 11.75
CA PRO A 159 8.04 -0.21 10.36
C PRO A 159 8.97 -1.39 10.04
N GLY A 160 10.19 -1.39 10.61
CA GLY A 160 11.17 -2.45 10.39
C GLY A 160 10.80 -3.77 11.06
N GLU A 161 10.13 -3.74 12.23
CA GLU A 161 9.58 -4.95 12.85
C GLU A 161 8.46 -5.55 12.02
N VAL A 162 7.53 -4.71 11.53
CA VAL A 162 6.44 -5.15 10.65
C VAL A 162 7.02 -5.79 9.39
N ALA A 163 7.96 -5.12 8.73
CA ALA A 163 8.59 -5.63 7.51
C ALA A 163 9.30 -6.98 7.72
N ARG A 164 10.03 -7.16 8.83
CA ARG A 164 10.64 -8.47 9.16
C ARG A 164 9.58 -9.55 9.32
N ARG A 165 8.52 -9.30 10.10
CA ARG A 165 7.42 -10.26 10.27
C ARG A 165 6.76 -10.63 8.95
N THR A 166 6.54 -9.65 8.07
CA THR A 166 5.99 -9.87 6.73
C THR A 166 6.89 -10.77 5.89
N VAL A 167 8.19 -10.45 5.82
CA VAL A 167 9.17 -11.23 5.04
C VAL A 167 9.27 -12.67 5.57
N ASP A 168 9.29 -12.84 6.89
CA ASP A 168 9.40 -14.15 7.53
C ASP A 168 8.15 -15.00 7.32
N HIS A 169 6.95 -14.42 7.52
CA HIS A 169 5.67 -15.11 7.33
C HIS A 169 5.49 -15.61 5.90
N PHE A 170 5.80 -14.78 4.91
CA PHE A 170 5.62 -15.13 3.51
C PHE A 170 6.81 -15.89 2.89
N GLY A 171 7.92 -16.04 3.62
CA GLY A 171 9.15 -16.63 3.12
C GLY A 171 9.70 -15.87 1.92
N LEU A 172 9.72 -14.54 1.97
CA LEU A 172 10.22 -13.72 0.87
C LEU A 172 11.75 -13.78 0.81
N PRO A 173 12.35 -13.81 -0.40
CA PRO A 173 13.79 -13.75 -0.54
C PRO A 173 14.31 -12.44 0.03
N ARG A 174 15.40 -12.52 0.78
CA ARG A 174 16.09 -11.35 1.31
C ARG A 174 17.19 -10.93 0.35
N GLU A 175 17.32 -9.62 0.14
CA GLU A 175 18.44 -9.06 -0.59
C GLU A 175 19.73 -9.43 0.14
N ALA A 176 20.69 -10.02 -0.58
CA ALA A 176 22.00 -10.31 -0.02
C ALA A 176 22.62 -8.98 0.41
N ARG A 177 22.99 -8.85 1.69
CA ARG A 177 23.67 -7.63 2.15
C ARG A 177 24.93 -7.46 1.30
N PRO A 178 25.15 -6.30 0.65
CA PRO A 178 26.45 -6.03 0.06
C PRO A 178 27.49 -5.99 1.19
N GLY A 179 28.37 -6.98 1.23
CA GLY A 179 29.53 -7.03 2.15
C GLY A 179 29.30 -7.72 3.50
N ALA A 180 28.92 -9.01 3.50
CA ALA A 180 29.20 -9.91 4.63
C ALA A 180 30.55 -10.60 4.40
#